data_AF-A0A537KFY7-F1
#
_entry.id   AF-A0A537KFY7-F1
#
_cell.length_a   1.000
_cell.length_b   1.000
_cell.length_c   1.000
_cell.angle_alpha   90.00
_cell.angle_beta   90.00
_cell.angle_gamma   90.00
#
_symmetry.space_group_name_H-M   'P 1'
#
loop_
_entity.id
_entity.type
_entity.pdbx_description
1 polymer ?
#
loop_
_entity_poly.entity_id
_entity_poly.type
_entity_poly.pdbx_seq_one_letter_code
_entity_poly.pdbx_strand_id
1 'polypeptide(L)'
;MLTDEEKKFIEYWEYHRLKKKKVVKQLSVGLPLGVLIVAAIFINFFSGWDKRAKMIISTEPSLILVVIIACLLIVVFIAIFSAHHRWDLNEQHYKELLSRRNEN
;
A
#
# COMPACT_ATOMS: atom_id res chain seq x y z
N MET A 1 -17.02 29.62 -0.49
CA MET A 1 -18.26 28.80 -0.57
C MET A 1 -17.92 27.41 -1.11
N LEU A 2 -18.36 26.34 -0.43
CA LEU A 2 -18.08 24.94 -0.80
C LEU A 2 -19.01 24.45 -1.92
N THR A 3 -18.49 23.63 -2.82
CA THR A 3 -19.29 22.92 -3.84
C THR A 3 -20.12 21.80 -3.20
N ASP A 4 -21.14 21.32 -3.90
CA ASP A 4 -21.98 20.23 -3.38
C ASP A 4 -21.23 18.89 -3.33
N GLU A 5 -20.21 18.70 -4.17
CA GLU A 5 -19.31 17.55 -4.10
C GLU A 5 -18.45 17.59 -2.84
N GLU A 6 -17.88 18.75 -2.50
CA GLU A 6 -17.08 18.94 -1.29
C GLU A 6 -17.90 18.70 -0.02
N LYS A 7 -19.17 19.15 0.01
CA LYS A 7 -20.07 18.88 1.14
C LYS A 7 -20.35 17.39 1.32
N LYS A 8 -20.64 16.68 0.22
CA LYS A 8 -20.86 15.22 0.22
C LYS A 8 -19.62 14.46 0.67
N PHE A 9 -18.43 14.90 0.24
CA PHE A 9 -17.17 14.33 0.69
C PHE A 9 -16.99 14.49 2.21
N ILE A 10 -17.23 15.69 2.75
CA ILE A 10 -17.10 15.96 4.19
C ILE A 10 -18.02 15.04 5.00
N GLU A 11 -19.30 14.94 4.64
CA GLU A 11 -20.28 14.09 5.32
C GLU A 11 -19.90 12.61 5.25
N TYR A 12 -19.51 12.13 4.06
CA TYR A 12 -19.03 10.78 3.87
C TYR A 12 -17.79 10.48 4.71
N TRP A 13 -16.78 11.36 4.67
CA TRP A 13 -15.50 11.16 5.35
C TRP A 13 -15.66 11.22 6.86
N GLU A 14 -16.47 12.14 7.37
CA GLU A 14 -16.73 12.30 8.80
C GLU A 14 -17.35 11.03 9.42
N TYR A 15 -18.32 10.43 8.74
CA TYR A 15 -18.93 9.18 9.19
C TYR A 15 -17.97 7.97 9.08
N HIS A 16 -17.13 7.92 8.04
CA HIS A 16 -16.30 6.75 7.75
C HIS A 16 -14.86 6.82 8.28
N ARG A 17 -14.33 7.99 8.68
CA ARG A 17 -12.89 8.18 9.01
C ARG A 17 -12.38 7.24 10.10
N LEU A 18 -13.17 7.01 11.15
CA LEU A 18 -12.80 6.15 12.27
C LEU A 18 -12.78 4.66 11.86
N LYS A 19 -13.81 4.23 11.11
CA LYS A 19 -13.88 2.87 10.55
C LYS A 19 -12.75 2.65 9.54
N LYS A 20 -12.52 3.59 8.62
CA LYS A 20 -11.44 3.52 7.63
C LYS A 20 -10.06 3.54 8.28
N LYS A 21 -9.83 4.27 9.36
CA LYS A 21 -8.56 4.22 10.11
C LYS A 21 -8.28 2.83 10.69
N LYS A 22 -9.30 2.17 11.25
CA LYS A 22 -9.21 0.80 11.77
C LYS A 22 -9.04 -0.23 10.64
N VAL A 23 -9.77 -0.08 9.54
CA VAL A 23 -9.65 -0.93 8.35
C VAL A 23 -8.31 -0.75 7.68
N VAL A 24 -7.77 0.46 7.52
CA VAL A 24 -6.41 0.69 7.00
C VAL A 24 -5.35 -0.01 7.85
N LYS A 25 -5.56 -0.07 9.17
CA LYS A 25 -4.69 -0.83 10.09
C LYS A 25 -4.82 -2.36 9.93
N GLN A 26 -5.92 -2.87 9.39
CA GLN A 26 -6.22 -4.32 9.27
C GLN A 26 -6.17 -4.86 7.82
N LEU A 27 -6.41 -4.00 6.85
CA LEU A 27 -6.68 -4.27 5.44
C LEU A 27 -5.89 -3.25 4.65
N SER A 28 -4.60 -3.50 4.58
CA SER A 28 -3.68 -2.83 3.70
C SER A 28 -4.02 -3.16 2.23
N VAL A 29 -4.92 -2.37 1.65
CA VAL A 29 -5.42 -2.46 0.26
C VAL A 29 -4.33 -2.18 -0.80
N GLY A 30 -3.06 -2.03 -0.41
CA GLY A 30 -1.91 -1.92 -1.32
C GLY A 30 -1.40 -3.27 -1.88
N LEU A 31 -2.10 -4.37 -1.63
CA LEU A 31 -1.83 -5.70 -2.17
C LEU A 31 -1.50 -5.74 -3.67
N PRO A 32 -2.20 -5.01 -4.57
CA PRO A 32 -1.95 -5.14 -6.01
C PRO A 32 -0.53 -4.75 -6.42
N LEU A 33 0.03 -3.68 -5.82
CA LEU A 33 1.35 -3.20 -6.20
C LEU A 33 2.46 -4.10 -5.64
N GLY A 34 2.30 -4.57 -4.40
CA GLY A 34 3.23 -5.53 -3.80
C GLY A 34 3.25 -6.86 -4.56
N VAL A 35 2.07 -7.37 -4.94
CA VAL A 35 1.97 -8.61 -5.75
C VAL A 35 2.65 -8.44 -7.11
N LEU A 36 2.50 -7.28 -7.77
CA LEU A 36 3.18 -7.02 -9.05
C LEU A 36 4.72 -7.01 -8.91
N ILE A 37 5.26 -6.42 -7.85
CA ILE A 37 6.71 -6.41 -7.59
C ILE A 37 7.22 -7.83 -7.37
N VAL A 38 6.54 -8.62 -6.54
CA VAL A 38 6.91 -10.00 -6.28
C VAL A 38 6.79 -10.86 -7.54
N ALA A 39 5.72 -10.70 -8.32
CA ALA A 39 5.56 -11.38 -9.59
C ALA A 39 6.70 -11.03 -10.57
N ALA A 40 7.11 -9.77 -10.66
CA ALA A 40 8.23 -9.35 -11.50
C ALA A 40 9.55 -9.99 -11.06
N ILE A 41 9.80 -10.10 -9.75
CA ILE A 41 10.98 -10.79 -9.20
C ILE A 41 10.96 -12.27 -9.60
N PHE A 42 9.83 -12.97 -9.43
CA PHE A 42 9.72 -14.37 -9.82
C PHE A 42 9.85 -14.57 -11.34
N ILE A 43 9.26 -13.71 -12.16
CA ILE A 43 9.40 -13.77 -13.63
C ILE A 43 10.87 -13.60 -14.03
N ASN A 44 11.57 -12.62 -13.44
CA ASN A 44 12.99 -12.42 -13.68
C ASN A 44 13.82 -13.64 -13.23
N PHE A 45 13.45 -14.23 -12.10
CA PHE A 45 14.13 -15.40 -11.54
C PHE A 45 13.96 -16.65 -12.43
N PHE A 46 12.73 -16.94 -12.87
CA PHE A 46 12.42 -18.07 -13.75
C PHE A 46 12.86 -17.87 -15.20
N SER A 47 13.09 -16.63 -15.63
CA SER A 47 13.66 -16.32 -16.96
C SER A 47 15.02 -16.99 -17.18
N GLY A 48 15.74 -17.36 -16.12
CA GLY A 48 17.00 -18.11 -16.23
C GLY A 48 18.13 -17.33 -16.93
N TRP A 49 17.99 -16.01 -17.04
CA TRP A 49 19.03 -15.12 -17.60
C TRP A 49 20.32 -15.25 -16.79
N ASP A 50 20.20 -15.30 -15.46
CA ASP A 50 21.37 -15.36 -14.60
C ASP A 50 21.76 -16.81 -14.22
N LYS A 51 22.73 -17.36 -14.96
CA LYS A 51 23.26 -18.71 -14.72
C LYS A 51 23.96 -18.84 -13.36
N ARG A 52 24.49 -17.75 -12.79
CA ARG A 52 25.12 -17.76 -11.46
C ARG A 52 24.08 -17.90 -10.36
N ALA A 53 22.94 -17.22 -10.50
CA ALA A 53 21.83 -17.34 -9.55
C ALA A 53 21.32 -18.79 -9.44
N LYS A 54 21.23 -19.51 -10.58
CA LYS A 54 20.88 -20.93 -10.61
C LYS A 54 21.88 -21.82 -9.87
N MET A 55 23.18 -21.57 -10.03
CA MET A 55 24.25 -22.33 -9.37
C MET A 55 24.31 -22.10 -7.85
N ILE A 56 24.13 -20.84 -7.42
CA ILE A 56 24.12 -20.48 -5.99
C ILE A 56 22.93 -21.15 -5.30
N ILE A 57 21.76 -21.19 -5.92
CA ILE A 57 20.56 -21.81 -5.36
C ILE A 57 20.65 -23.33 -5.26
N SER A 58 21.27 -24.00 -6.24
CA SER A 58 21.52 -25.44 -6.12
C SER A 58 22.52 -25.78 -5.01
N THR A 59 23.33 -24.81 -4.58
CA THR A 59 24.34 -24.98 -3.54
C THR A 59 23.78 -24.63 -2.15
N GLU A 60 22.97 -23.57 -2.06
CA GLU A 60 22.36 -23.08 -0.81
C GLU A 60 20.86 -22.80 -1.01
N PRO A 61 19.99 -23.84 -0.93
CA PRO A 61 18.55 -23.69 -1.15
C PRO A 61 17.86 -22.82 -0.11
N SER A 62 18.47 -22.67 1.07
CA SER A 62 17.99 -21.83 2.19
C SER A 62 17.86 -20.36 1.78
N LEU A 63 18.68 -19.87 0.86
CA LEU A 63 18.64 -18.48 0.35
C LEU A 63 17.32 -18.14 -0.36
N ILE A 64 16.69 -19.10 -1.04
CA ILE A 64 15.37 -18.89 -1.66
C ILE A 64 14.33 -18.54 -0.59
N LEU A 65 14.37 -19.25 0.53
CA LEU A 65 13.40 -19.05 1.61
C LEU A 65 13.58 -17.64 2.23
N VAL A 66 14.82 -17.18 2.36
CA VAL A 66 15.13 -15.80 2.78
C VAL A 66 14.59 -14.77 1.79
N VAL A 67 14.77 -14.97 0.48
CA VAL A 67 14.25 -14.06 -0.56
C VAL A 67 12.72 -14.01 -0.56
N ILE A 68 12.06 -15.15 -0.38
CA ILE A 68 10.59 -15.22 -0.28
C ILE A 68 10.11 -14.44 0.95
N ILE A 69 10.74 -14.64 2.12
CA ILE A 69 10.39 -13.90 3.33
C ILE A 69 10.61 -12.40 3.14
N ALA A 70 11.74 -12.00 2.55
CA ALA A 70 12.03 -10.60 2.26
C ALA A 70 10.98 -9.98 1.33
N CYS A 71 10.59 -10.69 0.28
CA CYS A 71 9.52 -10.28 -0.63
C CYS A 71 8.19 -10.10 0.12
N LEU A 72 7.79 -11.06 0.96
CA LEU A 72 6.57 -10.97 1.76
C LEU A 72 6.60 -9.76 2.70
N LEU A 73 7.74 -9.51 3.37
CA LEU A 73 7.91 -8.34 4.24
C LEU A 73 7.77 -7.03 3.46
N ILE A 74 8.36 -6.93 2.28
CA ILE A 74 8.24 -5.75 1.41
C ILE A 74 6.79 -5.52 1.00
N VAL A 75 6.07 -6.57 0.61
CA VAL A 75 4.65 -6.47 0.24
C VAL A 75 3.82 -5.98 1.42
N VAL A 76 3.99 -6.57 2.60
CA VAL A 76 3.29 -6.15 3.81
C VAL A 76 3.60 -4.70 4.14
N PHE A 77 4.87 -4.30 4.09
CA PHE A 77 5.30 -2.94 4.36
C PHE A 77 4.67 -1.94 3.39
N ILE A 78 4.77 -2.17 2.08
CA ILE A 78 4.19 -1.29 1.04
C ILE A 78 2.67 -1.21 1.22
N ALA A 79 2.02 -2.33 1.49
CA ALA A 79 0.57 -2.37 1.60
C ALA A 79 0.10 -1.55 2.82
N ILE A 80 0.75 -1.70 3.98
CA ILE A 80 0.42 -0.93 5.19
C ILE A 80 0.73 0.55 4.97
N PHE A 81 1.91 0.87 4.46
CA PHE A 81 2.35 2.24 4.27
C PHE A 81 1.46 3.00 3.27
N SER A 82 1.13 2.38 2.14
CA SER A 82 0.27 3.01 1.13
C SER A 82 -1.16 3.23 1.63
N ALA A 83 -1.71 2.31 2.40
CA ALA A 83 -3.05 2.45 2.98
C ALA A 83 -3.06 3.58 4.03
N HIS A 84 -2.02 3.64 4.88
CA HIS A 84 -1.86 4.71 5.85
C HIS A 84 -1.73 6.08 5.18
N HIS A 85 -0.85 6.19 4.17
CA HIS A 85 -0.64 7.43 3.44
C HIS A 85 -1.90 7.92 2.73
N ARG A 86 -2.68 7.03 2.11
CA ARG A 86 -3.99 7.38 1.52
C ARG A 86 -4.99 7.89 2.56
N TRP A 87 -4.96 7.36 3.77
CA TRP A 87 -5.81 7.86 4.85
C TRP A 87 -5.40 9.27 5.27
N ASP A 88 -4.11 9.52 5.44
CA ASP A 88 -3.58 10.84 5.81
C ASP A 88 -3.91 11.91 4.77
N LEU A 89 -3.78 11.60 3.48
CA LEU A 89 -4.14 12.53 2.39
C LEU A 89 -5.62 12.94 2.44
N ASN A 90 -6.53 11.98 2.63
CA ASN A 90 -7.96 12.27 2.74
C ASN A 90 -8.29 13.05 4.01
N GLU A 91 -7.60 12.76 5.11
CA GLU A 91 -7.77 13.48 6.38
C GLU A 91 -7.26 14.92 6.28
N GLN A 92 -6.15 15.16 5.56
CA GLN A 92 -5.67 16.50 5.26
C GLN A 92 -6.68 17.26 4.39
N HIS A 93 -7.15 16.66 3.31
CA HIS A 93 -8.15 17.27 2.43
C HIS A 93 -9.43 17.64 3.18
N TYR A 94 -9.90 16.76 4.07
CA TYR A 94 -11.05 17.05 4.94
C TYR A 94 -10.83 18.28 5.84
N LYS A 95 -9.63 18.42 6.43
CA LYS A 95 -9.29 19.58 7.27
C LYS A 95 -9.23 20.88 6.46
N GLU A 96 -8.68 20.84 5.26
CA GLU A 96 -8.63 21.99 4.34
C GLU A 96 -10.04 22.44 3.92
N LEU A 97 -10.95 21.50 3.68
CA LEU A 97 -12.34 21.84 3.37
C LEU A 97 -13.10 22.41 4.57
N LEU A 98 -12.82 21.92 5.78
CA LEU A 98 -13.38 22.47 7.02
C LEU A 98 -12.87 23.89 7.32
N SER A 99 -11.58 24.17 7.11
CA SER A 99 -11.06 25.53 7.31
C SER A 99 -11.72 26.51 6.34
N ARG A 100 -11.86 26.13 5.06
CA ARG A 100 -12.58 26.92 4.06
C ARG A 100 -14.07 27.10 4.38
N ARG A 101 -14.69 26.16 5.10
CA ARG A 101 -16.06 26.31 5.59
C ARG A 101 -16.16 27.37 6.68
N ASN A 102 -15.21 27.38 7.61
CA ASN A 102 -15.24 28.24 8.80
C ASN A 102 -14.75 29.67 8.54
N GLU A 103 -13.97 29.88 7.48
CA GLU A 103 -13.50 31.21 7.03
C GLU A 103 -14.55 31.97 6.18
N ASN A 104 -15.65 31.32 5.78
CA ASN A 104 -16.80 31.95 5.12
C ASN A 104 -17.96 32.08 6.11
#